data_AF-A0A1E1X222-F1
#
_entry.id   AF-A0A1E1X222-F1
#
_cell.length_a   1.000
_cell.length_b   1.000
_cell.length_c   1.000
_cell.angle_alpha   90.00
_cell.angle_beta   90.00
_cell.angle_gamma   90.00
#
_symmetry.space_group_name_H-M   'P 1'
#
loop_
_entity.id
_entity.type
_entity.pdbx_description
1 polymer ?
#
loop_
_entity_poly.entity_id
_entity_poly.type
_entity_poly.pdbx_seq_one_letter_code
_entity_poly.pdbx_strand_id
1 'polypeptide(L)'
;AHHLELCDKNDGQLKRELRCIRLSISAAANQSFDNAARALRCQDNTCVIRKLCVGNDLEKAMAKYFTRAQITEIHNAATVCDPSVAHHH
;
A
#
# COMPACT_ATOMS: atom_id res chain seq x y z
N ALA A 1 3.52 -0.67 16.64
CA ALA A 1 2.95 -0.92 15.31
C ALA A 1 3.28 0.32 14.47
N HIS A 2 4.18 0.21 13.48
CA HIS A 2 4.36 1.29 12.52
C HIS A 2 3.12 1.29 11.64
N HIS A 3 2.25 2.29 11.79
CA HIS A 3 1.14 2.50 10.88
C HIS A 3 1.70 2.61 9.46
N LEU A 4 1.04 2.02 8.46
CA LEU A 4 1.36 2.30 7.07
C LEU A 4 1.20 3.81 6.83
N GLU A 5 2.32 4.54 6.80
CA GLU A 5 2.36 6.00 6.58
C GLU A 5 2.04 6.38 5.12
N LEU A 6 1.58 5.42 4.30
CA LEU A 6 1.18 5.66 2.92
C LEU A 6 0.08 6.72 2.81
N CYS A 7 -0.74 6.89 3.85
CA CYS A 7 -1.78 7.93 3.89
C CYS A 7 -1.22 9.34 4.05
N ASP A 8 -0.10 9.50 4.76
CA ASP A 8 0.49 10.81 5.09
C ASP A 8 1.47 11.30 4.03
N LYS A 9 1.96 10.38 3.18
CA LYS A 9 2.88 10.69 2.08
C LYS A 9 2.18 11.51 0.99
N ASN A 10 2.91 12.37 0.29
CA ASN A 10 2.37 13.07 -0.88
C ASN A 10 2.26 12.13 -2.10
N ASP A 11 1.49 12.51 -3.13
CA ASP A 11 1.22 11.64 -4.29
C ASP A 11 2.49 11.20 -5.04
N GLY A 12 3.51 12.07 -5.09
CA GLY A 12 4.78 11.74 -5.75
C GLY A 12 5.58 10.68 -4.98
N GLN A 13 5.67 10.81 -3.66
CA GLN A 13 6.29 9.82 -2.77
C GLN A 13 5.50 8.51 -2.80
N LEU A 14 4.19 8.60 -2.61
CA LEU A 14 3.28 7.46 -2.61
C LEU A 14 3.38 6.66 -3.92
N LYS A 15 3.43 7.32 -5.07
CA LYS A 15 3.58 6.64 -6.37
C LYS A 15 4.91 5.91 -6.51
N ARG A 16 6.01 6.47 -5.99
CA ARG A 16 7.33 5.81 -6.01
C ARG A 16 7.36 4.60 -5.09
N GLU A 17 6.85 4.75 -3.87
CA GLU A 17 6.80 3.66 -2.89
C GLU A 17 5.88 2.54 -3.34
N LEU A 18 4.68 2.87 -3.86
CA LEU A 18 3.78 1.86 -4.41
C LEU A 18 4.40 1.09 -5.57
N ARG A 19 5.23 1.73 -6.39
CA ARG A 19 5.97 1.02 -7.45
C ARG A 19 6.95 0.01 -6.86
N CYS A 20 7.70 0.39 -5.83
CA CYS A 20 8.60 -0.52 -5.13
C CYS A 20 7.81 -1.66 -4.43
N ILE A 21 6.74 -1.34 -3.72
CA ILE A 21 5.88 -2.32 -3.03
C ILE A 21 5.36 -3.36 -4.03
N ARG A 22 4.87 -2.95 -5.19
CA ARG A 22 4.39 -3.90 -6.22
C ARG A 22 5.48 -4.86 -6.72
N LEU A 23 6.74 -4.47 -6.68
CA LEU A 23 7.86 -5.34 -7.05
C LEU A 23 8.29 -6.28 -5.91
N SER A 24 8.00 -5.91 -4.66
CA SER A 24 8.43 -6.64 -3.46
C SER A 24 7.37 -7.57 -2.87
N ILE A 25 6.12 -7.52 -3.33
CA ILE A 25 5.02 -8.38 -2.86
C ILE A 25 4.72 -9.53 -3.82
N SER A 26 3.99 -10.54 -3.34
CA SER A 26 3.57 -11.68 -4.16
C SER A 26 2.66 -11.28 -5.33
N ALA A 27 2.60 -12.14 -6.35
CA ALA A 27 1.66 -11.97 -7.47
C ALA A 27 0.20 -11.95 -6.99
N ALA A 28 -0.13 -12.74 -5.96
CA ALA A 28 -1.46 -12.75 -5.35
C ALA A 28 -1.80 -11.40 -4.70
N ALA A 29 -0.87 -10.81 -3.94
CA ALA A 29 -1.07 -9.48 -3.35
C ALA A 29 -1.20 -8.39 -4.44
N ASN A 30 -0.41 -8.47 -5.51
CA ASN A 30 -0.55 -7.60 -6.67
C ASN A 30 -1.93 -7.71 -7.33
N GLN A 31 -2.47 -8.93 -7.47
CA GLN A 31 -3.80 -9.13 -8.01
C GLN A 31 -4.89 -8.52 -7.10
N SER A 32 -4.73 -8.60 -5.78
CA SER A 32 -5.62 -7.93 -4.83
C SER A 32 -5.59 -6.39 -4.99
N PHE A 33 -4.45 -5.79 -5.30
CA PHE A 33 -4.39 -4.37 -5.67
C PHE A 33 -5.21 -4.05 -6.92
N ASP A 34 -5.09 -4.88 -7.96
CA ASP A 34 -5.84 -4.66 -9.21
C ASP A 34 -7.35 -4.84 -8.99
N ASN A 35 -7.75 -5.78 -8.12
CA ASN A 35 -9.14 -5.95 -7.71
C ASN A 35 -9.65 -4.75 -6.91
N ALA A 36 -8.85 -4.23 -5.96
CA ALA A 36 -9.18 -3.03 -5.22
C ALA A 36 -9.31 -1.80 -6.15
N ALA A 37 -8.41 -1.67 -7.13
CA ALA A 37 -8.49 -0.61 -8.15
C ALA A 37 -9.79 -0.68 -8.96
N ARG A 38 -10.19 -1.88 -9.41
CA ARG A 38 -11.46 -2.08 -10.11
C ARG A 38 -12.66 -1.76 -9.22
N ALA A 39 -12.69 -2.28 -8.00
CA ALA A 39 -13.80 -2.08 -7.06
C ALA A 39 -13.99 -0.60 -6.69
N LEU A 40 -12.88 0.12 -6.50
CA LEU A 40 -12.88 1.54 -6.15
C LEU A 40 -12.92 2.46 -7.37
N ARG A 41 -12.97 1.92 -8.59
CA ARG A 41 -12.92 2.68 -9.86
C ARG A 41 -11.72 3.62 -9.93
N CYS A 42 -10.56 3.13 -9.54
CA CYS A 42 -9.28 3.83 -9.59
C CYS A 42 -8.48 3.41 -10.82
N GLN A 43 -7.79 4.38 -11.45
CA GLN A 43 -6.89 4.13 -12.58
C GLN A 43 -5.48 3.71 -12.14
N ASP A 44 -5.09 4.01 -10.90
CA ASP A 44 -3.82 3.63 -10.33
C ASP A 44 -3.93 3.27 -8.84
N ASN A 45 -2.85 2.68 -8.31
CA ASN A 45 -2.77 2.27 -6.91
C ASN A 45 -2.72 3.46 -5.95
N THR A 46 -2.26 4.62 -6.41
CA THR A 46 -2.24 5.86 -5.61
C THR A 46 -3.67 6.23 -5.23
N CYS A 47 -4.58 6.24 -6.20
CA CYS A 47 -6.01 6.45 -5.98
C CYS A 47 -6.61 5.41 -5.02
N VAL A 48 -6.22 4.14 -5.14
CA VAL A 48 -6.68 3.07 -4.23
C VAL A 48 -6.31 3.41 -2.80
N ILE A 49 -5.03 3.65 -2.54
CA ILE A 49 -4.55 3.99 -1.19
C ILE A 49 -5.26 5.24 -0.68
N ARG A 50 -5.35 6.31 -1.48
CA ARG A 50 -6.04 7.54 -1.09
C ARG A 50 -7.48 7.30 -0.67
N LYS A 51 -8.24 6.49 -1.42
CA LYS A 51 -9.63 6.15 -1.06
C LYS A 51 -9.71 5.30 0.20
N LEU A 52 -8.76 4.39 0.42
CA LEU A 52 -8.70 3.58 1.63
C LEU A 52 -8.31 4.42 2.86
N CYS A 53 -7.48 5.46 2.67
CA CYS A 53 -7.05 6.38 3.73
C CYS A 53 -8.15 7.30 4.26
N VAL A 54 -9.27 7.49 3.54
CA VAL A 54 -10.39 8.33 3.98
C VAL A 54 -10.98 7.85 5.32
N GLY A 55 -10.81 6.57 5.67
CA GLY A 55 -11.41 5.95 6.85
C GLY A 55 -10.63 6.08 8.16
N ASN A 56 -9.55 6.85 8.25
CA ASN A 56 -8.58 6.88 9.37
C ASN A 56 -7.90 5.54 9.72
N ASP A 57 -8.38 4.42 9.18
CA ASP A 57 -7.81 3.08 9.40
C ASP A 57 -7.61 2.38 8.05
N LEU A 58 -6.40 2.57 7.51
CA LEU A 58 -5.98 1.96 6.25
C LEU A 58 -5.98 0.44 6.32
N GLU A 59 -5.54 -0.15 7.44
CA GLU A 59 -5.44 -1.61 7.58
C GLU A 59 -6.83 -2.26 7.54
N LYS A 60 -7.79 -1.68 8.26
CA LYS A 60 -9.19 -2.12 8.22
C LYS A 60 -9.84 -1.91 6.85
N ALA A 61 -9.48 -0.84 6.14
CA ALA A 61 -9.94 -0.61 4.78
C ALA A 61 -9.35 -1.63 3.79
N MET A 62 -8.06 -1.95 3.93
CA MET A 62 -7.37 -2.98 3.16
C MET A 62 -7.94 -4.39 3.44
N ALA A 63 -8.35 -4.69 4.66
CA ALA A 63 -8.96 -5.99 5.01
C ALA A 63 -10.23 -6.34 4.22
N LYS A 64 -10.85 -5.37 3.51
CA LYS A 64 -11.95 -5.62 2.57
C LYS A 64 -11.51 -6.25 1.24
N TYR A 65 -10.25 -6.08 0.87
CA TYR A 65 -9.71 -6.47 -0.44
C TYR A 65 -8.51 -7.41 -0.34
N PHE A 66 -7.81 -7.38 0.79
CA PHE A 66 -6.58 -8.12 1.03
C PHE A 66 -6.76 -9.08 2.20
N THR A 67 -6.13 -10.25 2.12
CA THR A 67 -6.03 -11.13 3.29
C THR A 67 -5.03 -10.57 4.30
N ARG A 68 -5.10 -11.01 5.55
CA ARG A 68 -4.14 -10.59 6.58
C ARG A 68 -2.69 -10.85 6.17
N ALA A 69 -2.41 -11.97 5.50
CA ALA A 69 -1.08 -12.28 4.99
C ALA A 69 -0.62 -11.27 3.92
N GLN A 70 -1.50 -10.92 2.98
CA GLN A 70 -1.21 -9.91 1.96
C GLN A 70 -1.01 -8.52 2.56
N ILE A 71 -1.77 -8.15 3.59
CA ILE A 71 -1.58 -6.89 4.32
C ILE A 71 -0.20 -6.87 4.98
N THR A 72 0.20 -7.96 5.64
CA THR A 72 1.54 -8.09 6.22
C THR A 72 2.64 -7.99 5.16
N GLU A 73 2.47 -8.64 4.00
CA GLU A 73 3.41 -8.52 2.87
C GLU A 73 3.55 -7.05 2.42
N ILE A 74 2.42 -6.35 2.26
CA ILE A 74 2.41 -4.94 1.84
C ILE A 74 3.06 -4.05 2.90
N HIS A 75 2.83 -4.33 4.18
CA HIS A 75 3.45 -3.60 5.30
C HIS A 75 4.97 -3.77 5.33
N ASN A 76 5.45 -5.01 5.22
CA ASN A 76 6.87 -5.31 5.14
C ASN A 76 7.50 -4.65 3.92
N ALA A 77 6.85 -4.76 2.75
CA ALA A 77 7.31 -4.12 1.53
C ALA A 77 7.34 -2.60 1.66
N ALA A 78 6.34 -1.97 2.27
CA ALA A 78 6.30 -0.53 2.50
C ALA A 78 7.46 -0.07 3.40
N THR A 79 7.78 -0.85 4.43
CA THR A 79 8.92 -0.57 5.33
C THR A 79 10.26 -0.62 4.58
N VAL A 80 10.46 -1.62 3.71
CA VAL A 80 11.68 -1.76 2.90
C VAL A 80 11.76 -0.71 1.80
N CYS A 81 10.61 -0.32 1.25
CA CYS A 81 10.51 0.62 0.14
C CYS A 81 10.46 2.09 0.57
N ASP A 82 10.40 2.38 1.87
CA ASP A 82 10.37 3.73 2.38
C ASP A 82 11.76 4.38 2.27
N PRO A 83 11.96 5.38 1.39
CA PRO A 83 13.24 6.06 1.24
C PRO A 83 13.65 6.86 2.47
N SER A 84 12.70 7.11 3.38
CA SER A 84 12.87 7.87 4.63
C SER A 84 13.34 6.97 5.77
N VAL A 85 13.16 5.65 5.64
CA VAL A 85 13.87 4.68 6.46
C VAL A 85 15.30 4.67 5.93
N ALA A 86 16.07 5.68 6.35
CA ALA A 86 17.50 5.69 6.16
C ALA A 86 18.01 4.36 6.69
N HIS A 87 18.55 3.52 5.79
CA HIS A 87 19.42 2.43 6.18
C HIS A 87 20.59 3.06 6.93
N HIS A 88 20.45 3.21 8.25
CA HIS A 88 21.58 3.42 9.14
C HIS A 88 22.43 2.16 9.02
N HIS A 89 23.43 2.24 8.15
CA HIS A 89 24.63 1.42 8.20
C HIS A 89 25.79 2.33 8.58
#